data_AF-A0A9E6D9Z3-F1
#
_entry.id   AF-A0A9E6D9Z3-F1
#
_cell.length_a   1.000
_cell.length_b   1.000
_cell.length_c   1.000
_cell.angle_alpha   90.00
_cell.angle_beta   90.00
_cell.angle_gamma   90.00
#
_symmetry.space_group_name_H-M   'P 1'
#
loop_
_entity.id
_entity.type
_entity.pdbx_description
1 polymer ?
#
loop_
_entity_poly.entity_id
_entity_poly.type
_entity_poly.pdbx_seq_one_letter_code
_entity_poly.pdbx_strand_id
1 'polypeptide(L)'
;MKFERQAIPDVILVTPDRHGDARGFFSETFRANVYEEAGIAGPFVQDNHAYSAEAGVLRGLHFQAPPKAQAKLVRCARGAVLDVAVDIRRSSPTFGQHVSAELSEQ
;
A
#
# COMPACT_ATOMS: atom_id res chain seq x y z
N MET A 1 11.04 4.01 -9.54
CA MET A 1 9.86 3.76 -8.70
C MET A 1 8.98 4.98 -8.83
N LYS A 2 7.68 4.79 -9.08
CA LYS A 2 6.72 5.88 -9.26
C LYS A 2 5.81 5.97 -8.04
N PHE A 3 5.52 7.20 -7.61
CA PHE A 3 4.63 7.50 -6.47
C PHE A 3 3.47 8.35 -6.95
N GLU A 4 2.24 7.86 -6.80
CA GLU A 4 1.02 8.51 -7.28
C GLU A 4 0.04 8.75 -6.14
N ARG A 5 -0.10 10.01 -5.73
CA ARG A 5 -1.11 10.41 -4.73
C ARG A 5 -2.51 10.19 -5.31
N GLN A 6 -3.36 9.56 -4.52
CA GLN A 6 -4.73 9.25 -4.91
C GLN A 6 -5.67 10.41 -4.55
N ALA A 7 -6.97 10.25 -4.82
CA ALA A 7 -7.99 11.24 -4.45
C ALA A 7 -8.02 11.56 -2.95
N ILE A 8 -7.59 10.61 -2.10
CA ILE A 8 -7.16 10.86 -0.72
C ILE A 8 -5.63 11.04 -0.77
N PRO A 9 -5.08 12.28 -0.65
CA PRO A 9 -3.68 12.55 -1.00
C PRO A 9 -2.62 11.84 -0.13
N ASP A 10 -3.02 11.37 1.04
CA ASP A 10 -2.18 10.59 1.96
C ASP A 10 -2.12 9.09 1.62
N VAL A 11 -3.00 8.63 0.72
CA VAL A 11 -2.92 7.29 0.11
C VAL A 11 -2.12 7.41 -1.17
N ILE A 12 -1.03 6.66 -1.26
CA ILE A 12 -0.07 6.73 -2.36
C ILE A 12 0.03 5.36 -3.00
N LEU A 13 -0.27 5.27 -4.30
CA LEU A 13 0.02 4.09 -5.10
C LEU A 13 1.49 4.12 -5.49
N VAL A 14 2.21 3.04 -5.15
CA VAL A 14 3.64 2.91 -5.44
C VAL A 14 3.84 1.84 -6.51
N THR A 15 4.46 2.21 -7.63
CA THR A 15 4.86 1.28 -8.68
C THR A 15 6.37 1.09 -8.64
N PRO A 16 6.87 -0.06 -8.16
CA PRO A 16 8.30 -0.35 -8.16
C PRO A 16 8.81 -0.59 -9.58
N ASP A 17 10.08 -0.26 -9.85
CA ASP A 17 10.69 -0.58 -11.14
C ASP A 17 10.94 -2.09 -11.21
N ARG A 18 10.71 -2.70 -12.37
CA ARG A 18 11.02 -4.11 -12.64
C ARG A 18 12.12 -4.20 -13.69
N HIS A 19 13.25 -4.77 -13.31
CA HIS A 19 14.38 -5.02 -14.20
C HIS A 19 14.36 -6.49 -14.62
N GLY A 20 13.93 -6.76 -15.84
CA GLY A 20 13.75 -8.11 -16.38
C GLY A 20 14.96 -8.63 -17.17
N ASP A 21 15.19 -9.93 -17.11
CA ASP A 21 16.08 -10.67 -18.01
C ASP A 21 15.55 -12.10 -18.27
N ALA A 22 16.30 -12.94 -18.97
CA ALA A 22 15.89 -14.30 -19.32
C ALA A 22 15.57 -15.21 -18.11
N ARG A 23 15.96 -14.83 -16.89
CA ARG A 23 15.72 -15.58 -15.64
C ARG A 23 14.44 -15.14 -14.94
N GLY A 24 13.84 -14.02 -15.34
CA GLY A 24 12.71 -13.39 -14.67
C GLY A 24 12.93 -11.89 -14.49
N PHE A 25 12.65 -11.37 -13.29
CA PHE A 25 12.85 -9.96 -12.98
C PHE A 25 13.37 -9.76 -11.55
N PHE A 26 14.05 -8.64 -11.35
CA PHE A 26 14.43 -8.12 -10.05
C PHE A 26 13.70 -6.79 -9.82
N SER A 27 13.24 -6.56 -8.60
CA SER A 27 12.55 -5.32 -8.22
C SER A 27 12.84 -4.97 -6.78
N GLU A 28 13.31 -3.74 -6.57
CA GLU A 28 13.36 -3.14 -5.24
C GLU A 28 11.97 -2.64 -4.88
N THR A 29 11.31 -3.30 -3.93
CA THR A 29 9.95 -2.93 -3.52
C THR A 29 9.91 -1.88 -2.42
N PHE A 30 11.02 -1.70 -1.70
CA PHE A 30 11.18 -0.68 -0.67
C PHE A 30 12.63 -0.23 -0.58
N ARG A 31 12.85 1.09 -0.55
CA ARG A 31 14.12 1.73 -0.23
C ARG A 31 13.85 2.96 0.61
N ALA A 32 14.37 2.98 1.84
CA ALA A 32 14.01 4.01 2.82
C ALA A 32 14.23 5.44 2.31
N ASN A 33 15.39 5.73 1.70
CA ASN A 33 15.68 7.07 1.18
C ASN A 33 14.73 7.51 0.06
N VAL A 34 14.30 6.59 -0.82
CA VAL A 34 13.37 6.92 -1.92
C VAL A 34 11.98 7.22 -1.40
N TYR A 35 11.53 6.46 -0.40
CA TYR A 35 10.24 6.71 0.23
C TYR A 35 10.26 8.03 1.00
N GLU A 36 11.36 8.33 1.69
CA GLU A 36 11.56 9.60 2.39
C GLU A 36 11.58 10.79 1.41
N GLU A 37 12.30 10.68 0.28
CA GLU A 37 12.31 11.67 -0.81
C GLU A 37 10.90 11.88 -1.41
N ALA A 38 10.05 10.85 -1.40
CA ALA A 38 8.64 10.93 -1.82
C ALA A 38 7.69 11.49 -0.73
N GLY A 39 8.21 11.85 0.44
CA GLY A 39 7.44 12.39 1.56
C GLY A 39 6.77 11.33 2.44
N ILE A 40 7.20 10.07 2.36
CA ILE A 40 6.76 8.97 3.23
C ILE A 40 7.83 8.78 4.30
N ALA A 41 7.64 9.44 5.45
CA ALA A 41 8.61 9.46 6.53
C ALA A 41 8.35 8.35 7.57
N GLY A 42 9.43 7.98 8.27
CA GLY A 42 9.40 7.05 9.40
C GLY A 42 9.72 5.60 9.02
N PRO A 43 10.06 4.77 10.01
CA PRO A 43 10.40 3.38 9.77
C PRO A 43 9.15 2.52 9.56
N PHE A 44 9.20 1.60 8.60
CA PHE A 44 8.34 0.42 8.62
C PHE A 44 8.91 -0.57 9.64
N VAL A 45 8.25 -0.67 10.79
CA VAL A 45 8.76 -1.41 11.98
C VAL A 45 8.25 -2.84 12.11
N GLN A 46 7.33 -3.25 11.25
CA GLN A 46 6.71 -4.57 11.29
C GLN A 46 6.43 -5.04 9.87
N ASP A 47 6.66 -6.33 9.63
CA ASP A 47 6.28 -7.01 8.41
C ASP A 47 5.19 -8.05 8.69
N ASN A 48 4.27 -8.20 7.74
CA ASN A 48 3.19 -9.15 7.83
C ASN A 48 2.97 -9.80 6.47
N HIS A 49 2.80 -11.12 6.48
CA HIS A 49 2.45 -11.89 5.30
C HIS A 49 1.15 -12.65 5.55
N ALA A 50 0.17 -12.50 4.65
CA ALA A 50 -1.12 -13.14 4.75
C ALA A 50 -1.46 -13.86 3.46
N TYR A 51 -2.11 -15.02 3.59
CA TYR A 51 -2.66 -15.78 2.48
C TYR A 51 -4.18 -15.88 2.64
N SER A 52 -4.91 -15.55 1.58
CA SER A 52 -6.33 -15.80 1.47
C SER A 52 -6.51 -16.99 0.54
N ALA A 53 -7.00 -18.11 1.08
CA ALA A 53 -7.04 -19.39 0.36
C ALA A 53 -8.06 -19.39 -0.78
N GLU A 54 -9.19 -18.72 -0.59
CA GLU A 54 -10.29 -18.67 -1.54
C GLU A 54 -10.44 -17.25 -2.12
N ALA A 55 -10.86 -17.18 -3.38
CA ALA A 55 -11.26 -15.91 -3.98
C ALA A 55 -12.50 -15.34 -3.25
N GLY A 56 -12.53 -14.02 -3.05
CA GLY A 56 -13.63 -13.34 -2.35
C GLY A 56 -13.47 -13.23 -0.83
N VAL A 57 -12.39 -13.75 -0.24
CA VAL A 57 -12.05 -13.44 1.16
C VAL A 57 -11.82 -11.94 1.33
N LEU A 58 -12.62 -11.32 2.20
CA LEU A 58 -12.52 -9.91 2.56
C LEU A 58 -11.86 -9.77 3.93
N ARG A 59 -10.86 -8.88 4.03
CA ARG A 59 -10.18 -8.53 5.30
C ARG A 59 -10.28 -7.03 5.52
N GLY A 60 -11.05 -6.60 6.52
CA GLY A 60 -11.19 -5.17 6.83
C GLY A 60 -12.58 -4.81 7.35
N LEU A 61 -12.86 -3.52 7.58
CA LEU A 61 -11.89 -2.40 7.55
C LEU A 61 -11.15 -2.30 8.89
N HIS A 62 -9.82 -2.13 8.84
CA HIS A 62 -8.96 -2.08 10.02
C HIS A 62 -8.23 -0.74 10.12
N PHE A 63 -8.27 -0.11 11.28
CA PHE A 63 -7.48 1.08 11.59
C PHE A 63 -6.93 1.02 13.01
N GLN A 64 -5.91 1.82 13.28
CA GLN A 64 -5.44 2.11 14.64
C GLN A 64 -5.37 3.62 14.82
N ALA A 65 -5.86 4.11 15.95
CA ALA A 65 -5.83 5.53 16.30
C ALA A 65 -4.64 5.83 17.24
N PRO A 66 -4.22 7.11 17.36
CA PRO A 66 -3.29 7.53 18.40
C PRO A 66 -3.71 7.00 19.78
N PRO A 67 -2.76 6.56 20.62
CA PRO A 67 -1.30 6.66 20.46
C PRO A 67 -0.66 5.52 19.65
N LYS A 68 -1.44 4.60 19.07
CA LYS A 68 -0.94 3.39 18.39
C LYS A 68 -1.23 3.42 16.89
N ALA A 69 -1.31 4.61 16.28
CA ALA A 69 -1.55 4.74 14.85
C ALA A 69 -0.44 4.03 14.05
N GLN A 70 -0.83 3.35 12.97
CA GLN A 70 0.08 2.55 12.16
C GLN A 70 -0.17 2.82 10.68
N ALA A 71 0.88 3.24 9.98
CA ALA A 71 0.93 3.26 8.53
C ALA A 71 1.21 1.84 7.99
N LYS A 72 0.78 1.55 6.77
CA LYS A 72 0.94 0.24 6.14
C LYS A 72 1.51 0.41 4.72
N LEU A 73 2.53 -0.36 4.40
CA LEU A 73 2.97 -0.60 3.02
C LEU A 73 2.44 -1.98 2.62
N VAL A 74 1.49 -2.01 1.69
CA VAL A 74 0.78 -3.23 1.29
C VAL A 74 1.14 -3.59 -0.15
N ARG A 75 1.42 -4.87 -0.40
CA ARG A 75 1.64 -5.41 -1.74
C ARG A 75 1.02 -6.80 -1.88
N CYS A 76 0.64 -7.17 -3.10
CA CYS A 76 0.26 -8.55 -3.44
C CYS A 76 1.45 -9.25 -4.08
N ALA A 77 2.04 -10.23 -3.38
CA ALA A 77 3.18 -10.97 -3.91
C ALA A 77 2.79 -12.09 -4.88
N ARG A 78 1.54 -12.57 -4.81
CA ARG A 78 0.99 -13.62 -5.67
C ARG A 78 -0.51 -13.48 -5.82
N GLY A 79 -1.02 -13.62 -7.03
CA GLY A 79 -2.42 -13.40 -7.40
C GLY A 79 -2.74 -11.90 -7.53
N ALA A 80 -3.98 -11.54 -7.16
CA ALA A 80 -4.45 -10.16 -7.16
C ALA A 80 -5.41 -9.91 -5.98
N VAL A 81 -5.41 -8.68 -5.48
CA VAL A 81 -6.38 -8.19 -4.48
C VAL A 81 -6.86 -6.80 -4.88
N LEU A 82 -8.14 -6.51 -4.62
CA LEU A 82 -8.63 -5.14 -4.61
C LEU A 82 -8.37 -4.54 -3.22
N ASP A 83 -7.37 -3.67 -3.13
CA ASP A 83 -7.06 -2.95 -1.90
C ASP A 83 -7.90 -1.66 -1.83
N VAL A 84 -8.41 -1.34 -0.64
CA VAL A 84 -9.31 -0.21 -0.40
C VAL A 84 -8.87 0.56 0.83
N ALA A 85 -8.69 1.87 0.68
CA ALA A 85 -8.41 2.80 1.76
C ALA A 85 -9.57 3.79 1.93
N VAL A 86 -10.05 3.96 3.16
CA VAL A 86 -11.18 4.84 3.50
C VAL A 86 -10.68 5.96 4.41
N ASP A 87 -11.06 7.20 4.10
CA ASP A 87 -10.75 8.34 4.95
C ASP A 87 -11.77 8.48 6.09
N ILE A 88 -11.37 8.04 7.28
CA ILE A 88 -12.18 8.10 8.50
C ILE A 88 -11.87 9.34 9.36
N ARG A 89 -11.07 10.29 8.87
CA ARG A 89 -10.64 11.47 9.63
C ARG A 89 -11.70 12.57 9.54
N ARG A 90 -12.40 12.84 10.64
CA ARG A 90 -13.55 13.78 10.67
C ARG A 90 -13.25 15.20 10.19
N SER A 91 -12.00 15.65 10.34
CA SER A 91 -11.55 16.98 9.89
C SER A 91 -11.07 17.01 8.44
N SER A 92 -11.02 15.85 7.76
CA SER A 92 -10.52 15.76 6.40
C SER A 92 -11.55 16.30 5.39
N PRO A 93 -11.11 17.03 4.34
CA PRO A 93 -11.99 17.41 3.23
C PRO A 93 -12.51 16.20 2.44
N THR A 94 -11.85 15.04 2.56
CA THR A 94 -12.25 13.78 1.92
C THR A 94 -12.91 12.80 2.90
N PHE A 95 -13.39 13.25 4.06
CA PHE A 95 -14.03 12.39 5.05
C PHE A 95 -15.17 11.54 4.46
N GLY A 96 -15.14 10.23 4.72
CA GLY A 96 -16.11 9.25 4.22
C GLY A 96 -15.87 8.80 2.78
N GLN A 97 -14.91 9.40 2.07
CA GLN A 97 -14.50 8.93 0.74
C GLN A 97 -13.56 7.74 0.85
N HIS A 98 -13.41 7.01 -0.26
CA HIS A 98 -12.48 5.91 -0.39
C HIS A 98 -11.76 5.98 -1.73
N VAL A 99 -10.60 5.34 -1.78
CA VAL A 99 -9.86 5.04 -3.01
C VAL A 99 -9.57 3.55 -3.04
N SER A 100 -9.40 2.99 -4.23
CA SER A 100 -9.07 1.59 -4.41
C SER A 100 -8.02 1.40 -5.50
N ALA A 101 -7.25 0.32 -5.38
CA ALA A 101 -6.30 -0.11 -6.39
C ALA A 101 -6.27 -1.64 -6.44
N GLU A 102 -6.17 -2.19 -7.65
CA GLU A 102 -5.81 -3.60 -7.80
C GLU A 102 -4.30 -3.73 -7.56
N LEU A 103 -3.93 -4.55 -6.58
CA LEU A 103 -2.54 -4.94 -6.33
C LEU A 103 -2.38 -6.37 -6.81
N SER A 104 -1.41 -6.61 -7.68
CA SER A 104 -1.13 -7.94 -8.22
C SER A 104 0.37 -8.21 -8.31
N GLU A 105 0.71 -9.44 -8.70
CA GLU A 105 2.07 -9.86 -9.02
C GLU A 105 2.64 -9.27 -10.34
N GLN A 106 1.83 -8.52 -11.10
CA GLN A 106 2.18 -7.93 -12.40
C GLN A 106 2.62 -6.48 -12.28
#